data_AF-A0A926B171-F1
#
_entry.id   AF-A0A926B171-F1
#
_cell.length_a   1.000
_cell.length_b   1.000
_cell.length_c   1.000
_cell.angle_alpha   90.00
_cell.angle_beta   90.00
_cell.angle_gamma   90.00
#
_symmetry.space_group_name_H-M   'P 1'
#
loop_
_entity.id
_entity.type
_entity.pdbx_description
1 polymer ?
#
loop_
_entity_poly.entity_id
_entity_poly.type
_entity_poly.pdbx_seq_one_letter_code
_entity_poly.pdbx_strand_id
1 'polypeptide(L)'
;MSRAQRLVYWQTGLRMWQEHPWFGVGPGMTGFAYPQYRAENAPWAGRVAQQLHSTPVHLLAETGTWGFAAYLGWLGTCAWSLWRSLGSTHSSVAALGGALVGYGIASLTDFQLENPAISATLVLLVAELVRIRGSRTSSALRLRPLGLGILLCVAIGWGRIDWAWWESERAFAAAWKRDWVQFTDRLHVAQSIDPAQPYYPLQQAVLLAREARQMPEGDRRTWLLANATLGADRAVHLLEHDPQSLTIAGWLHLYRSDLTGAAAFFERALQLDATTTPTLHLGMGMVQLAGGKIDNAVLHLSREVVLFPAQWADERWQTAPLAALRPRVAAEALRFYEPLLRQYPTDADLRYQRAMLYIWAGEYDHARQDLQAIPAQASPWPGAPFALRLPSAIDASLITGAHVLVSWQQGRRSEAEQILAKLKQQSPTRAACLARQLEVSSRIYLREQFTPGQDYFLLRRIGGGTLGYPEPVRLKTWASVQCLHYTLDPSGRNFRLPL
;
A
#
# COMPACT_ATOMS: atom_id res chain seq x y z
N MET A 1 -8.39 14.52 -4.80
CA MET A 1 -8.52 13.40 -5.77
C MET A 1 -9.11 13.92 -7.07
N SER A 2 -8.54 13.55 -8.23
CA SER A 2 -9.00 14.03 -9.54
C SER A 2 -10.33 13.39 -9.97
N ARG A 3 -11.00 13.96 -10.99
CA ARG A 3 -12.25 13.38 -11.54
C ARG A 3 -12.01 12.04 -12.23
N ALA A 4 -10.92 11.96 -13.00
CA ALA A 4 -10.45 10.71 -13.58
C ALA A 4 -10.31 9.67 -12.47
N GLN A 5 -9.63 10.02 -11.36
CA GLN A 5 -9.47 9.17 -10.18
C GLN A 5 -10.73 8.47 -9.69
N ARG A 6 -11.79 9.23 -9.48
CA ARG A 6 -13.08 8.66 -9.04
C ARG A 6 -13.66 7.68 -10.04
N LEU A 7 -13.60 7.99 -11.34
CA LEU A 7 -14.22 7.17 -12.36
C LEU A 7 -13.67 5.74 -12.39
N VAL A 8 -12.36 5.57 -12.19
CA VAL A 8 -11.77 4.22 -12.19
C VAL A 8 -12.11 3.46 -10.93
N TYR A 9 -12.09 4.12 -9.75
CA TYR A 9 -12.58 3.47 -8.53
C TYR A 9 -14.03 3.00 -8.70
N TRP A 10 -14.87 3.80 -9.34
CA TRP A 10 -16.26 3.44 -9.58
C TRP A 10 -16.39 2.28 -10.56
N GLN A 11 -15.66 2.31 -11.67
CA GLN A 11 -15.65 1.22 -12.65
C GLN A 11 -15.15 -0.10 -12.04
N THR A 12 -14.12 -0.04 -11.19
CA THR A 12 -13.61 -1.21 -10.47
C THR A 12 -14.66 -1.76 -9.51
N GLY A 13 -15.32 -0.90 -8.73
CA GLY A 13 -16.41 -1.31 -7.84
C GLY A 13 -17.59 -1.95 -8.55
N LEU A 14 -17.95 -1.44 -9.72
CA LEU A 14 -19.00 -2.02 -10.55
C LEU A 14 -18.61 -3.39 -11.09
N ARG A 15 -17.33 -3.63 -11.42
CA ARG A 15 -16.85 -4.97 -11.80
C ARG A 15 -16.90 -5.95 -10.63
N MET A 16 -16.51 -5.52 -9.44
CA MET A 16 -16.65 -6.32 -8.21
C MET A 16 -18.11 -6.75 -7.98
N TRP A 17 -19.04 -5.81 -8.17
CA TRP A 17 -20.48 -6.11 -8.09
C TRP A 17 -20.95 -7.05 -9.21
N GLN A 18 -20.46 -6.91 -10.44
CA GLN A 18 -20.84 -7.79 -11.55
C GLN A 18 -20.45 -9.25 -11.31
N GLU A 19 -19.30 -9.50 -10.67
CA GLU A 19 -18.87 -10.85 -10.31
C GLU A 19 -19.56 -11.35 -9.02
N HIS A 20 -19.89 -10.45 -8.08
CA HIS A 20 -20.53 -10.79 -6.81
C HIS A 20 -21.85 -10.01 -6.57
N PRO A 21 -22.90 -10.22 -7.41
CA PRO A 21 -24.04 -9.31 -7.48
C PRO A 21 -24.94 -9.29 -6.24
N TRP A 22 -25.02 -10.41 -5.52
CA TRP A 22 -25.98 -10.55 -4.42
C TRP A 22 -25.44 -10.06 -3.08
N PHE A 23 -24.22 -10.49 -2.74
CA PHE A 23 -23.62 -10.26 -1.42
C PHE A 23 -22.32 -9.47 -1.46
N GLY A 24 -21.81 -9.12 -2.66
CA GLY A 24 -20.53 -8.43 -2.80
C GLY A 24 -19.35 -9.31 -2.39
N VAL A 25 -18.18 -8.68 -2.30
CA VAL A 25 -16.92 -9.34 -1.88
C VAL A 25 -16.77 -9.47 -0.35
N GLY A 26 -17.73 -8.93 0.42
CA GLY A 26 -17.69 -8.87 1.88
C GLY A 26 -17.36 -7.47 2.42
N PRO A 27 -17.92 -7.07 3.58
CA PRO A 27 -17.59 -5.81 4.25
C PRO A 27 -16.10 -5.70 4.59
N GLY A 28 -15.48 -4.55 4.28
CA GLY A 28 -14.07 -4.28 4.53
C GLY A 28 -13.10 -4.98 3.57
N MET A 29 -13.59 -5.72 2.58
CA MET A 29 -12.75 -6.49 1.65
C MET A 29 -12.29 -5.69 0.44
N THR A 30 -12.78 -4.45 0.24
CA THR A 30 -12.37 -3.60 -0.89
C THR A 30 -10.85 -3.51 -1.02
N GLY A 31 -10.14 -3.37 0.10
CA GLY A 31 -8.68 -3.32 0.13
C GLY A 31 -7.97 -4.49 -0.55
N PHE A 32 -8.47 -5.69 -0.30
CA PHE A 32 -7.87 -6.94 -0.76
C PHE A 32 -8.34 -7.30 -2.17
N ALA A 33 -9.60 -7.05 -2.48
CA ALA A 33 -10.19 -7.41 -3.77
C ALA A 33 -9.83 -6.40 -4.88
N TYR A 34 -9.70 -5.10 -4.56
CA TYR A 34 -9.50 -4.04 -5.56
C TYR A 34 -8.42 -4.32 -6.62
N PRO A 35 -7.23 -4.86 -6.28
CA PRO A 35 -6.18 -5.16 -7.27
C PRO A 35 -6.61 -6.12 -8.38
N GLN A 36 -7.52 -7.07 -8.10
CA GLN A 36 -8.03 -8.03 -9.09
C GLN A 36 -8.92 -7.36 -10.15
N TYR A 37 -9.68 -6.33 -9.75
CA TYR A 37 -10.73 -5.75 -10.58
C TYR A 37 -10.32 -4.44 -11.25
N ARG A 38 -9.18 -3.85 -10.90
CA ARG A 38 -8.74 -2.56 -11.45
C ARG A 38 -8.39 -2.67 -12.93
N ALA A 39 -8.66 -1.62 -13.70
CA ALA A 39 -8.22 -1.59 -15.10
C ALA A 39 -6.72 -1.28 -15.21
N GLU A 40 -6.03 -2.05 -16.05
CA GLU A 40 -4.60 -1.87 -16.35
C GLU A 40 -4.28 -0.49 -16.96
N ASN A 41 -5.22 0.06 -17.73
CA ASN A 41 -5.07 1.36 -18.41
C ASN A 41 -5.30 2.59 -17.50
N ALA A 42 -5.52 2.39 -16.20
CA ALA A 42 -5.81 3.44 -15.23
C ALA A 42 -4.85 3.44 -14.03
N PRO A 43 -3.56 3.74 -14.27
CA PRO A 43 -2.51 3.35 -13.34
C PRO A 43 -2.41 4.26 -12.10
N TRP A 44 -2.99 5.47 -12.17
CA TRP A 44 -3.00 6.47 -11.10
C TRP A 44 -4.00 6.14 -9.96
N ALA A 45 -4.77 5.05 -10.06
CA ALA A 45 -5.86 4.70 -9.14
C ALA A 45 -5.39 3.88 -7.94
N GLY A 46 -4.14 4.05 -7.53
CA GLY A 46 -3.51 3.25 -6.49
C GLY A 46 -3.25 1.80 -6.93
N ARG A 47 -2.12 1.24 -6.49
CA ARG A 47 -1.88 -0.22 -6.58
C ARG A 47 -2.92 -0.99 -5.73
N VAL A 48 -3.53 -0.28 -4.79
CA VAL A 48 -4.52 -0.71 -3.81
C VAL A 48 -5.47 0.46 -3.50
N ALA A 49 -6.75 0.17 -3.24
CA ALA A 49 -7.73 1.16 -2.81
C ALA A 49 -8.50 0.62 -1.61
N GLN A 50 -8.70 1.44 -0.58
CA GLN A 50 -9.52 1.04 0.58
C GLN A 50 -10.98 1.40 0.44
N GLN A 51 -11.21 2.53 -0.21
CA GLN A 51 -12.54 3.02 -0.46
C GLN A 51 -12.66 3.38 -1.93
N LEU A 52 -13.85 3.21 -2.46
CA LEU A 52 -14.15 3.45 -3.86
C LEU A 52 -14.62 4.89 -4.11
N HIS A 53 -14.56 5.74 -3.08
CA HIS A 53 -14.95 7.15 -3.12
C HIS A 53 -16.34 7.37 -3.73
N SER A 54 -17.28 6.51 -3.36
CA SER A 54 -18.72 6.61 -3.60
C SER A 54 -19.41 5.59 -2.73
N THR A 55 -20.23 6.03 -1.79
CA THR A 55 -20.98 5.14 -0.89
C THR A 55 -21.87 4.16 -1.65
N PRO A 56 -22.66 4.56 -2.67
CA PRO A 56 -23.41 3.62 -3.49
C PRO A 56 -22.56 2.50 -4.09
N VAL A 57 -21.44 2.86 -4.74
CA VAL A 57 -20.58 1.89 -5.42
C VAL A 57 -19.85 1.01 -4.41
N HIS A 58 -19.41 1.58 -3.30
CA HIS A 58 -18.74 0.84 -2.24
C HIS A 58 -19.67 -0.19 -1.59
N LEU A 59 -20.92 0.19 -1.29
CA LEU A 59 -21.92 -0.74 -0.77
C LEU A 59 -22.27 -1.83 -1.79
N LEU A 60 -22.41 -1.49 -3.08
CA LEU A 60 -22.61 -2.50 -4.14
C LEU A 60 -21.45 -3.49 -4.22
N ALA A 61 -20.21 -3.01 -4.12
CA ALA A 61 -19.02 -3.85 -4.20
C ALA A 61 -18.88 -4.78 -2.99
N GLU A 62 -19.09 -4.28 -1.77
CA GLU A 62 -18.84 -5.05 -0.54
C GLU A 62 -20.04 -5.86 -0.04
N THR A 63 -21.26 -5.37 -0.26
CA THR A 63 -22.50 -5.97 0.29
C THR A 63 -23.49 -6.39 -0.78
N GLY A 64 -23.16 -6.15 -2.05
CA GLY A 64 -24.00 -6.51 -3.19
C GLY A 64 -25.30 -5.72 -3.24
N THR A 65 -26.23 -6.25 -4.03
CA THR A 65 -27.53 -5.62 -4.29
C THR A 65 -28.35 -5.48 -3.00
N TRP A 66 -28.22 -6.40 -2.03
CA TRP A 66 -29.01 -6.36 -0.81
C TRP A 66 -28.61 -5.21 0.12
N GLY A 67 -27.31 -5.01 0.36
CA GLY A 67 -26.88 -3.88 1.18
C GLY A 67 -27.10 -2.53 0.49
N PHE A 68 -26.95 -2.48 -0.84
CA PHE A 68 -27.34 -1.30 -1.61
C PHE A 68 -28.85 -1.01 -1.54
N ALA A 69 -29.70 -2.04 -1.66
CA ALA A 69 -31.16 -1.89 -1.52
C ALA A 69 -31.54 -1.43 -0.10
N ALA A 70 -30.87 -1.92 0.94
CA ALA A 70 -31.05 -1.46 2.31
C ALA A 70 -30.70 0.03 2.45
N TYR A 71 -29.60 0.47 1.83
CA TYR A 71 -29.20 1.89 1.80
C TYR A 71 -30.22 2.77 1.06
N LEU A 72 -30.70 2.35 -0.11
CA LEU A 72 -31.76 3.07 -0.84
C LEU A 72 -33.07 3.09 -0.06
N GLY A 73 -33.43 1.98 0.59
CA GLY A 73 -34.60 1.88 1.45
C GLY A 73 -34.51 2.86 2.63
N TRP A 74 -33.35 2.93 3.28
CA TRP A 74 -33.09 3.91 4.34
C TRP A 74 -33.24 5.34 3.83
N LEU A 75 -32.57 5.71 2.74
CA LEU A 75 -32.72 7.04 2.12
C LEU A 75 -34.16 7.36 1.74
N GLY A 76 -34.88 6.39 1.15
CA GLY A 76 -36.28 6.53 0.78
C GLY A 76 -37.20 6.75 1.99
N THR A 77 -36.96 6.03 3.10
CA THR A 77 -37.72 6.22 4.34
C THR A 77 -37.46 7.57 5.00
N CYS A 78 -36.22 8.07 4.95
CA CYS A 78 -35.85 9.41 5.38
C CYS A 78 -36.54 10.47 4.52
N ALA A 79 -36.43 10.37 3.19
CA ALA A 79 -37.04 11.30 2.25
C ALA A 79 -38.58 11.34 2.38
N TRP A 80 -39.22 10.18 2.50
CA TRP A 80 -40.66 10.11 2.71
C TRP A 80 -41.08 10.69 4.06
N SER A 81 -40.33 10.43 5.13
CA SER A 81 -40.61 10.98 6.46
C SER A 81 -40.42 12.51 6.51
N LEU A 82 -39.43 13.03 5.78
CA LEU A 82 -39.25 14.47 5.56
C LEU A 82 -40.44 15.03 4.79
N TRP A 83 -40.80 14.44 3.64
CA TRP A 83 -41.91 14.87 2.81
C TRP A 83 -43.23 14.99 3.58
N ARG A 84 -43.55 13.99 4.41
CA ARG A 84 -44.76 14.03 5.25
C ARG A 84 -44.70 15.07 6.36
N SER A 85 -43.51 15.52 6.73
CA SER A 85 -43.27 16.53 7.77
C SER A 85 -43.16 17.96 7.22
N LEU A 86 -43.12 18.14 5.88
CA LEU A 86 -42.99 19.46 5.23
C LEU A 86 -44.18 20.41 5.49
N GLY A 87 -45.31 19.89 5.97
CA GLY A 87 -46.46 20.70 6.41
C GLY A 87 -46.37 21.21 7.85
N SER A 88 -45.34 20.83 8.60
CA SER A 88 -45.12 21.31 9.98
C SER A 88 -44.20 22.53 9.98
N THR A 89 -44.52 23.57 10.76
CA THR A 89 -43.81 24.86 10.81
C THR A 89 -42.44 24.80 11.52
N HIS A 90 -41.85 23.61 11.67
CA HIS A 90 -40.61 23.42 12.41
C HIS A 90 -39.39 23.69 11.53
N SER A 91 -38.63 24.73 11.87
CA SER A 91 -37.32 25.03 11.26
C SER A 91 -36.33 23.86 11.32
N SER A 92 -36.49 22.96 12.30
CA SER A 92 -35.72 21.72 12.42
C SER A 92 -35.96 20.74 11.26
N VAL A 93 -37.16 20.66 10.69
CA VAL A 93 -37.44 19.77 9.55
C VAL A 93 -36.69 20.24 8.30
N ALA A 94 -36.65 21.55 8.06
CA ALA A 94 -35.88 22.13 6.97
C ALA A 94 -34.36 21.89 7.15
N ALA A 95 -33.84 22.06 8.38
CA ALA A 95 -32.44 21.80 8.70
C ALA A 95 -32.06 20.31 8.53
N LEU A 96 -32.91 19.38 9.01
CA LEU A 96 -32.73 17.94 8.82
C LEU A 96 -32.78 17.55 7.34
N GLY A 97 -33.72 18.14 6.58
CA GLY A 97 -33.82 17.95 5.14
C GLY A 97 -32.55 18.41 4.42
N GLY A 98 -32.05 19.61 4.74
CA GLY A 98 -30.79 20.13 4.20
C GLY A 98 -29.59 19.25 4.54
N ALA A 99 -29.50 18.76 5.78
CA ALA A 99 -28.43 17.86 6.22
C ALA A 99 -28.45 16.52 5.48
N LEU A 100 -29.62 15.91 5.30
CA LEU A 100 -29.77 14.62 4.61
C LEU A 100 -29.53 14.75 3.10
N VAL A 101 -29.97 15.84 2.46
CA VAL A 101 -29.65 16.13 1.06
C VAL A 101 -28.15 16.37 0.89
N GLY A 102 -27.56 17.17 1.78
CA GLY A 102 -26.11 17.41 1.79
C GLY A 102 -25.30 16.12 1.92
N TYR A 103 -25.69 15.24 2.85
CA TYR A 103 -25.09 13.92 2.99
C TYR A 103 -25.28 13.07 1.73
N GLY A 104 -26.50 13.02 1.18
CA GLY A 104 -26.78 12.26 -0.05
C GLY A 104 -25.96 12.70 -1.25
N ILE A 105 -25.68 14.00 -1.38
CA ILE A 105 -24.80 14.53 -2.44
C ILE A 105 -23.33 14.17 -2.14
N ALA A 106 -22.88 14.34 -0.90
CA ALA A 106 -21.52 14.01 -0.49
C ALA A 106 -21.22 12.51 -0.70
N SER A 107 -22.18 11.64 -0.38
CA SER A 107 -22.05 10.18 -0.46
C SER A 107 -21.85 9.67 -1.90
N LEU A 108 -22.22 10.44 -2.92
CA LEU A 108 -21.94 10.09 -4.32
C LEU A 108 -20.45 10.13 -4.66
N THR A 109 -19.67 10.93 -3.94
CA THR A 109 -18.27 11.25 -4.29
C THR A 109 -17.23 10.82 -3.26
N ASP A 110 -17.68 10.26 -2.15
CA ASP A 110 -16.84 9.77 -1.07
C ASP A 110 -17.57 8.67 -0.28
N PHE A 111 -16.82 7.81 0.43
CA PHE A 111 -17.38 6.81 1.34
C PHE A 111 -17.18 7.24 2.79
N GLN A 112 -18.26 7.57 3.49
CA GLN A 112 -18.19 8.20 4.81
C GLN A 112 -18.58 7.29 5.97
N LEU A 113 -19.19 6.12 5.69
CA LEU A 113 -19.70 5.24 6.75
C LEU A 113 -18.58 4.59 7.58
N GLU A 114 -17.35 4.57 7.05
CA GLU A 114 -16.14 4.21 7.80
C GLU A 114 -15.84 5.20 8.94
N ASN A 115 -16.38 6.42 8.90
CA ASN A 115 -16.17 7.42 9.94
C ASN A 115 -17.26 7.32 11.02
N PRO A 116 -16.94 6.87 12.25
CA PRO A 116 -17.93 6.69 13.30
C PRO A 116 -18.62 8.00 13.72
N ALA A 117 -17.95 9.14 13.60
CA ALA A 117 -18.56 10.44 13.90
C ALA A 117 -19.66 10.79 12.90
N ILE A 118 -19.46 10.49 11.61
CA ILE A 118 -20.47 10.71 10.57
C ILE A 118 -21.62 9.72 10.77
N SER A 119 -21.33 8.44 10.95
CA SER A 119 -22.33 7.39 11.19
C SER A 119 -23.19 7.68 12.43
N ALA A 120 -22.58 8.09 13.55
CA ALA A 120 -23.31 8.49 14.75
C ALA A 120 -24.22 9.71 14.50
N THR A 121 -23.72 10.70 13.74
CA THR A 121 -24.52 11.88 13.38
C THR A 121 -25.74 11.49 12.53
N LEU A 122 -25.58 10.58 11.56
CA LEU A 122 -26.70 10.07 10.77
C LEU A 122 -27.76 9.38 11.63
N VAL A 123 -27.34 8.57 12.60
CA VAL A 123 -28.26 7.93 13.56
C VAL A 123 -29.05 8.97 14.35
N LEU A 124 -28.39 10.01 14.86
CA LEU A 124 -29.04 11.11 15.59
C LEU A 124 -30.02 11.88 14.70
N LEU A 125 -29.67 12.18 13.44
CA LEU A 125 -30.55 12.84 12.49
C LEU A 125 -31.82 12.01 12.21
N VAL A 126 -31.67 10.69 12.06
CA VAL A 126 -32.80 9.77 11.87
C VAL A 126 -33.67 9.68 13.13
N ALA A 127 -33.06 9.61 14.32
CA ALA A 127 -33.78 9.58 15.58
C ALA A 127 -34.64 10.85 15.77
N GLU A 128 -34.08 12.02 15.44
CA GLU A 128 -34.80 13.29 15.49
C GLU A 128 -35.95 13.36 14.47
N LEU A 129 -35.73 12.83 13.27
CA LEU A 129 -36.79 12.73 12.25
C LEU A 129 -37.95 11.83 12.72
N VAL A 130 -37.64 10.71 13.38
CA VAL A 130 -38.63 9.82 13.99
C VAL A 130 -39.39 10.53 15.12
N ARG A 131 -38.69 11.29 15.96
CA ARG A 131 -39.29 12.09 17.05
C ARG A 131 -40.29 13.11 16.51
N ILE A 132 -39.91 13.88 15.49
CA ILE A 132 -40.74 14.94 14.90
C ILE A 132 -42.01 14.39 14.25
N ARG A 133 -41.90 13.24 13.57
CA ARG A 133 -43.05 12.60 12.92
C ARG A 133 -44.16 12.20 13.90
N GLY A 134 -43.83 12.06 15.18
CA GLY A 134 -44.75 11.65 16.24
C GLY A 134 -45.13 10.17 16.13
N SER A 135 -45.39 9.54 17.29
CA SER A 135 -45.78 8.13 17.35
C SER A 135 -47.21 7.91 16.83
N ARG A 136 -47.38 7.73 15.53
CA ARG A 136 -48.57 7.07 14.97
C ARG A 136 -48.11 5.77 14.32
N THR A 137 -48.46 4.62 14.90
CA THR A 137 -49.03 3.43 14.21
C THR A 137 -48.98 2.14 15.05
N SER A 138 -50.10 1.43 15.06
CA SER A 138 -50.35 0.09 15.63
C SER A 138 -49.72 -1.06 14.82
N SER A 139 -49.32 -0.83 13.56
CA SER A 139 -48.70 -1.84 12.67
C SER A 139 -47.23 -2.11 12.97
N ALA A 140 -46.52 -1.16 13.61
CA ALA A 140 -45.10 -1.32 13.97
C ALA A 140 -44.85 -2.47 14.96
N LEU A 141 -45.85 -2.84 15.78
CA LEU A 141 -45.73 -3.95 16.73
C LEU A 141 -45.53 -5.32 16.05
N ARG A 142 -46.07 -5.54 14.85
CA ARG A 142 -45.99 -6.84 14.15
C ARG A 142 -44.61 -7.12 13.53
N LEU A 143 -43.85 -6.07 13.20
CA LEU A 143 -42.52 -6.18 12.59
C LEU A 143 -41.36 -6.08 13.59
N ARG A 144 -41.65 -5.74 14.85
CA ARG A 144 -40.66 -5.73 15.96
C ARG A 144 -39.90 -7.06 16.11
N PRO A 145 -40.53 -8.25 16.12
CA PRO A 145 -39.78 -9.50 16.27
C PRO A 145 -38.82 -9.73 15.10
N LEU A 146 -39.21 -9.35 13.87
CA LEU A 146 -38.31 -9.41 12.71
C LEU A 146 -37.14 -8.44 12.85
N GLY A 147 -37.41 -7.19 13.24
CA GLY A 147 -36.36 -6.19 13.48
C GLY A 147 -35.41 -6.58 14.61
N LEU A 148 -35.93 -7.13 15.71
CA LEU A 148 -35.14 -7.69 16.81
C LEU A 148 -34.34 -8.91 16.37
N GLY A 149 -34.92 -9.77 15.53
CA GLY A 149 -34.23 -10.93 14.95
C GLY A 149 -33.07 -10.51 14.05
N ILE A 150 -33.27 -9.52 13.18
CA ILE A 150 -32.20 -8.95 12.34
C ILE A 150 -31.12 -8.33 13.22
N LEU A 151 -31.50 -7.51 14.20
CA LEU A 151 -30.56 -6.87 15.11
C LEU A 151 -29.77 -7.91 15.93
N LEU A 152 -30.41 -8.99 16.37
CA LEU A 152 -29.75 -10.09 17.07
C LEU A 152 -28.78 -10.83 16.14
N CYS A 153 -29.16 -11.12 14.90
CA CYS A 153 -28.25 -11.74 13.92
C CYS A 153 -27.03 -10.85 13.64
N VAL A 154 -27.24 -9.55 13.46
CA VAL A 154 -26.16 -8.57 13.28
C VAL A 154 -25.29 -8.50 14.53
N ALA A 155 -25.88 -8.46 15.73
CA ALA A 155 -25.15 -8.42 16.99
C ALA A 155 -24.33 -9.70 17.25
N ILE A 156 -24.86 -10.87 16.90
CA ILE A 156 -24.12 -12.14 16.98
C ILE A 156 -22.97 -12.16 15.97
N GLY A 157 -23.22 -11.75 14.73
CA GLY A 157 -22.20 -11.67 13.68
C GLY A 157 -21.08 -10.71 14.07
N TRP A 158 -21.43 -9.50 14.51
CA TRP A 158 -20.48 -8.52 15.03
C TRP A 158 -19.74 -9.06 16.24
N GLY A 159 -20.44 -9.57 17.27
CA GLY A 159 -19.81 -10.12 18.46
C GLY A 159 -18.80 -11.23 18.17
N ARG A 160 -19.04 -12.04 17.13
CA ARG A 160 -18.07 -13.02 16.62
C ARG A 160 -16.81 -12.36 16.05
N ILE A 161 -16.97 -11.34 15.20
CA ILE A 161 -15.86 -10.61 14.59
C ILE A 161 -15.06 -9.86 15.67
N ASP A 162 -15.75 -9.21 16.61
CA ASP A 162 -15.15 -8.50 17.74
C ASP A 162 -14.37 -9.46 18.64
N TRP A 163 -14.90 -10.66 18.89
CA TRP A 163 -14.18 -11.70 19.63
C TRP A 163 -12.93 -12.19 18.89
N ALA A 164 -13.03 -12.48 17.58
CA ALA A 164 -11.88 -12.84 16.77
C ALA A 164 -10.81 -11.73 16.80
N TRP A 165 -11.23 -10.47 16.70
CA TRP A 165 -10.35 -9.33 16.80
C TRP A 165 -9.69 -9.25 18.18
N TRP A 166 -10.44 -9.36 19.27
CA TRP A 166 -9.88 -9.34 20.61
C TRP A 166 -8.81 -10.42 20.82
N GLU A 167 -9.01 -11.64 20.30
CA GLU A 167 -7.97 -12.68 20.32
C GLU A 167 -6.75 -12.28 19.48
N SER A 168 -6.95 -11.65 18.32
CA SER A 168 -5.84 -11.13 17.51
C SER A 168 -5.07 -9.99 18.23
N GLU A 169 -5.74 -9.10 18.97
CA GLU A 169 -5.07 -8.06 19.77
C GLU A 169 -4.19 -8.68 20.85
N ARG A 170 -4.67 -9.73 21.51
CA ARG A 170 -3.89 -10.51 22.49
C ARG A 170 -2.69 -11.18 21.81
N ALA A 171 -2.86 -11.67 20.58
CA ALA A 171 -1.74 -12.18 19.79
C ALA A 171 -0.71 -11.06 19.56
N PHE A 172 -1.10 -9.90 19.05
CA PHE A 172 -0.18 -8.78 18.80
C PHE A 172 0.49 -8.26 20.09
N ALA A 173 -0.23 -8.30 21.22
CA ALA A 173 0.33 -8.01 22.52
C ALA A 173 1.46 -8.98 22.92
N ALA A 174 1.31 -10.27 22.58
CA ALA A 174 2.37 -11.26 22.74
C ALA A 174 3.54 -11.00 21.77
N ALA A 175 3.27 -10.64 20.52
CA ALA A 175 4.29 -10.28 19.55
C ALA A 175 5.13 -9.07 19.99
N TRP A 176 4.53 -8.06 20.63
CA TRP A 176 5.30 -6.93 21.21
C TRP A 176 6.28 -7.36 22.29
N LYS A 177 5.95 -8.42 23.03
CA LYS A 177 6.83 -9.05 24.02
C LYS A 177 7.78 -10.08 23.39
N ARG A 178 7.73 -10.25 22.06
CA ARG A 178 8.44 -11.30 21.30
C ARG A 178 8.12 -12.73 21.75
N ASP A 179 6.92 -12.93 22.31
CA ASP A 179 6.37 -14.25 22.61
C ASP A 179 5.63 -14.77 21.37
N TRP A 180 6.42 -15.35 20.47
CA TRP A 180 5.93 -15.80 19.17
C TRP A 180 5.04 -17.05 19.26
N VAL A 181 5.20 -17.87 20.29
CA VAL A 181 4.35 -19.06 20.52
C VAL A 181 2.96 -18.62 20.93
N GLN A 182 2.85 -17.73 21.92
CA GLN A 182 1.55 -17.19 22.31
C GLN A 182 0.91 -16.37 21.19
N PHE A 183 1.70 -15.63 20.40
CA PHE A 183 1.21 -14.96 19.20
C PHE A 183 0.57 -15.94 18.22
N THR A 184 1.25 -17.03 17.85
CA THR A 184 0.69 -18.01 16.91
C THR A 184 -0.55 -18.71 17.45
N ASP A 185 -0.56 -19.08 18.74
CA ASP A 185 -1.70 -19.77 19.34
C ASP A 185 -2.96 -18.90 19.36
N ARG A 186 -2.82 -17.64 19.79
CA ARG A 186 -3.93 -16.68 19.86
C ARG A 186 -4.46 -16.31 18.48
N LEU A 187 -3.55 -16.17 17.51
CA LEU A 187 -3.94 -15.87 16.14
C LEU A 187 -4.64 -17.05 15.47
N HIS A 188 -4.27 -18.29 15.81
CA HIS A 188 -5.00 -19.49 15.38
C HIS A 188 -6.42 -19.52 15.96
N VAL A 189 -6.62 -19.11 17.22
CA VAL A 189 -7.96 -18.97 17.81
C VAL A 189 -8.77 -17.93 17.04
N ALA A 190 -8.22 -16.75 16.77
CA ALA A 190 -8.89 -15.73 15.95
C ALA A 190 -9.30 -16.27 14.56
N GLN A 191 -8.41 -16.99 13.88
CA GLN A 191 -8.68 -17.65 12.60
C GLN A 191 -9.75 -18.74 12.68
N SER A 192 -9.93 -19.39 13.83
CA SER A 192 -10.99 -20.39 14.02
C SER A 192 -12.37 -19.75 14.20
N ILE A 193 -12.41 -18.54 14.78
CA ILE A 193 -13.65 -17.78 14.98
C ILE A 193 -14.06 -17.12 13.66
N ASP A 194 -13.12 -16.49 12.96
CA ASP A 194 -13.33 -15.84 11.67
C ASP A 194 -12.37 -16.38 10.59
N PRO A 195 -12.71 -17.54 9.97
CA PRO A 195 -11.82 -18.24 9.04
C PRO A 195 -11.70 -17.58 7.67
N ALA A 196 -12.62 -16.68 7.31
CA ALA A 196 -12.64 -16.00 6.02
C ALA A 196 -11.74 -14.75 6.00
N GLN A 197 -11.22 -14.33 7.15
CA GLN A 197 -10.44 -13.11 7.29
C GLN A 197 -8.96 -13.31 6.88
N PRO A 198 -8.50 -12.77 5.74
CA PRO A 198 -7.11 -12.92 5.29
C PRO A 198 -6.10 -12.14 6.13
N TYR A 199 -6.55 -11.15 6.91
CA TYR A 199 -5.66 -10.31 7.71
C TYR A 199 -4.80 -11.12 8.69
N TYR A 200 -5.40 -12.07 9.42
CA TYR A 200 -4.68 -12.86 10.42
C TYR A 200 -3.54 -13.71 9.83
N PRO A 201 -3.77 -14.58 8.83
CA PRO A 201 -2.69 -15.36 8.23
C PRO A 201 -1.63 -14.49 7.54
N LEU A 202 -2.01 -13.35 6.96
CA LEU A 202 -1.05 -12.41 6.37
C LEU A 202 -0.14 -11.76 7.43
N GLN A 203 -0.69 -11.32 8.56
CA GLN A 203 0.12 -10.76 9.66
C GLN A 203 1.01 -11.84 10.28
N GLN A 204 0.53 -13.08 10.40
CA GLN A 204 1.35 -14.21 10.84
C GLN A 204 2.58 -14.38 9.95
N ALA A 205 2.37 -14.44 8.63
CA ALA A 205 3.44 -14.58 7.65
C ALA A 205 4.47 -13.46 7.78
N VAL A 206 4.03 -12.21 7.76
CA VAL A 206 4.92 -11.04 7.71
C VAL A 206 5.70 -10.86 9.01
N LEU A 207 5.04 -10.95 10.17
CA LEU A 207 5.70 -10.70 11.46
C LEU A 207 6.71 -11.79 11.81
N LEU A 208 6.36 -13.06 11.60
CA LEU A 208 7.27 -14.18 11.86
C LEU A 208 8.43 -14.20 10.87
N ALA A 209 8.19 -13.89 9.58
CA ALA A 209 9.26 -13.73 8.60
C ALA A 209 10.21 -12.57 8.96
N ARG A 210 9.66 -11.46 9.48
CA ARG A 210 10.47 -10.34 9.94
C ARG A 210 11.39 -10.74 11.08
N GLU A 211 10.87 -11.46 12.07
CA GLU A 211 11.67 -11.93 13.20
C GLU A 211 12.72 -12.96 12.76
N ALA A 212 12.33 -13.96 11.95
CA ALA A 212 13.23 -15.01 11.49
C ALA A 212 14.46 -14.47 10.75
N ARG A 213 14.33 -13.34 10.05
CA ARG A 213 15.44 -12.69 9.34
C ARG A 213 16.45 -12.03 10.26
N GLN A 214 16.09 -11.69 11.50
CA GLN A 214 17.01 -11.08 12.47
C GLN A 214 17.75 -12.14 13.29
N MET A 215 17.39 -13.41 13.14
CA MET A 215 17.96 -14.52 13.90
C MET A 215 19.01 -15.26 13.07
N PRO A 216 20.07 -15.78 13.72
CA PRO A 216 20.98 -16.74 13.09
C PRO A 216 20.24 -18.05 12.77
N GLU A 217 20.87 -18.90 11.97
CA GLU A 217 20.36 -20.25 11.72
C GLU A 217 20.25 -21.07 13.01
N GLY A 218 19.19 -21.86 13.13
CA GLY A 218 18.88 -22.67 14.30
C GLY A 218 17.39 -22.98 14.42
N ASP A 219 17.03 -23.85 15.37
CA ASP A 219 15.68 -24.40 15.52
C ASP A 219 14.60 -23.32 15.66
N ARG A 220 14.89 -22.25 16.41
CA ARG A 220 13.95 -21.13 16.60
C ARG A 220 13.65 -20.41 15.29
N ARG A 221 14.68 -20.16 14.46
CA ARG A 221 14.51 -19.55 13.14
C ARG A 221 13.71 -20.47 12.21
N THR A 222 14.02 -21.77 12.23
CA THR A 222 13.29 -22.77 11.45
C THR A 222 11.81 -22.84 11.83
N TRP A 223 11.51 -22.81 13.14
CA TRP A 223 10.14 -22.78 13.65
C TRP A 223 9.39 -21.52 13.22
N LEU A 224 10.04 -20.35 13.28
CA LEU A 224 9.45 -19.08 12.82
C LEU A 224 9.13 -19.12 11.32
N LEU A 225 10.07 -19.59 10.48
CA LEU A 225 9.87 -19.69 9.04
C LEU A 225 8.76 -20.70 8.69
N ALA A 226 8.68 -21.83 9.40
CA ALA A 226 7.62 -22.81 9.20
C ALA A 226 6.24 -22.23 9.50
N ASN A 227 6.08 -21.55 10.64
CA ASN A 227 4.82 -20.90 11.01
C ASN A 227 4.49 -19.69 10.14
N ALA A 228 5.50 -18.96 9.67
CA ALA A 228 5.31 -17.89 8.69
C ALA A 228 4.78 -18.43 7.36
N THR A 229 5.36 -19.54 6.88
CA THR A 229 4.95 -20.22 5.63
C THR A 229 3.50 -20.71 5.73
N LEU A 230 3.13 -21.33 6.86
CA LEU A 230 1.74 -21.73 7.13
C LEU A 230 0.77 -20.55 7.01
N GLY A 231 1.14 -19.39 7.57
CA GLY A 231 0.36 -18.17 7.46
C GLY A 231 0.25 -17.70 5.99
N ALA A 232 1.34 -17.74 5.24
CA ALA A 232 1.33 -17.31 3.84
C ALA A 232 0.49 -18.21 2.94
N ASP A 233 0.60 -19.54 3.10
CA ASP A 233 -0.17 -20.51 2.34
C ASP A 233 -1.67 -20.33 2.57
N ARG A 234 -2.06 -20.11 3.84
CA ARG A 234 -3.45 -19.82 4.19
C ARG A 234 -3.91 -18.47 3.62
N ALA A 235 -3.05 -17.45 3.64
CA ALA A 235 -3.36 -16.16 3.03
C ALA A 235 -3.57 -16.30 1.51
N VAL A 236 -2.74 -17.07 0.81
CA VAL A 236 -2.89 -17.37 -0.62
C VAL A 236 -4.20 -18.11 -0.90
N HIS A 237 -4.60 -19.07 -0.06
CA HIS A 237 -5.89 -19.74 -0.22
C HIS A 237 -7.08 -18.77 -0.07
N LEU A 238 -6.98 -17.75 0.78
CA LEU A 238 -8.04 -16.75 0.93
C LEU A 238 -7.97 -15.65 -0.15
N LEU A 239 -6.79 -15.40 -0.69
CA LEU A 239 -6.48 -14.34 -1.66
C LEU A 239 -5.81 -14.91 -2.91
N GLU A 240 -6.48 -15.85 -3.57
CA GLU A 240 -5.92 -16.64 -4.69
C GLU A 240 -5.42 -15.80 -5.88
N HIS A 241 -5.95 -14.60 -6.03
CA HIS A 241 -5.66 -13.66 -7.11
C HIS A 241 -4.92 -12.40 -6.62
N ASP A 242 -4.38 -12.41 -5.40
CA ASP A 242 -3.55 -11.32 -4.88
C ASP A 242 -2.05 -11.57 -5.14
N PRO A 243 -1.42 -10.78 -6.03
CA PRO A 243 0.00 -10.91 -6.32
C PRO A 243 0.90 -10.73 -5.09
N GLN A 244 0.48 -9.93 -4.10
CA GLN A 244 1.28 -9.67 -2.90
C GLN A 244 1.34 -10.90 -2.00
N SER A 245 0.21 -11.52 -1.72
CA SER A 245 0.13 -12.76 -0.92
C SER A 245 0.94 -13.89 -1.57
N LEU A 246 0.82 -14.05 -2.90
CA LEU A 246 1.63 -14.99 -3.67
C LEU A 246 3.13 -14.66 -3.58
N THR A 247 3.51 -13.38 -3.67
CA THR A 247 4.92 -12.95 -3.53
C THR A 247 5.47 -13.27 -2.13
N ILE A 248 4.67 -13.05 -1.07
CA ILE A 248 5.05 -13.37 0.31
C ILE A 248 5.26 -14.88 0.47
N ALA A 249 4.35 -15.70 -0.05
CA ALA A 249 4.49 -17.15 -0.05
C ALA A 249 5.76 -17.59 -0.82
N GLY A 250 5.99 -17.04 -2.02
CA GLY A 250 7.20 -17.31 -2.80
C GLY A 250 8.50 -17.04 -2.03
N TRP A 251 8.58 -15.91 -1.31
CA TRP A 251 9.74 -15.60 -0.46
C TRP A 251 9.89 -16.57 0.71
N LEU A 252 8.80 -16.97 1.35
CA LEU A 252 8.83 -17.89 2.48
C LEU A 252 9.27 -19.31 2.08
N HIS A 253 8.76 -19.80 0.95
CA HIS A 253 9.24 -21.05 0.36
C HIS A 253 10.72 -20.97 -0.02
N LEU A 254 11.16 -19.85 -0.61
CA LEU A 254 12.57 -19.63 -0.92
C LEU A 254 13.46 -19.64 0.34
N TYR A 255 13.06 -18.99 1.43
CA TYR A 255 13.80 -19.02 2.70
C TYR A 255 13.87 -20.40 3.34
N ARG A 256 12.92 -21.28 3.00
CA ARG A 256 12.92 -22.69 3.39
C ARG A 256 13.62 -23.60 2.38
N SER A 257 14.30 -23.03 1.39
CA SER A 257 14.99 -23.73 0.30
C SER A 257 14.08 -24.56 -0.61
N ASP A 258 12.76 -24.32 -0.58
CA ASP A 258 11.81 -24.89 -1.55
C ASP A 258 11.77 -24.02 -2.81
N LEU A 259 12.75 -24.25 -3.69
CA LEU A 259 12.88 -23.50 -4.94
C LEU A 259 11.70 -23.74 -5.90
N THR A 260 11.12 -24.94 -5.88
CA THR A 260 10.04 -25.31 -6.79
C THR A 260 8.74 -24.63 -6.39
N GLY A 261 8.38 -24.70 -5.10
CA GLY A 261 7.22 -23.97 -4.56
C GLY A 261 7.38 -22.46 -4.72
N ALA A 262 8.57 -21.93 -4.44
CA ALA A 262 8.86 -20.51 -4.63
C ALA A 262 8.68 -20.05 -6.08
N ALA A 263 9.20 -20.82 -7.06
CA ALA A 263 9.04 -20.54 -8.48
C ALA A 263 7.56 -20.50 -8.87
N ALA A 264 6.77 -21.50 -8.46
CA ALA A 264 5.36 -21.59 -8.80
C ALA A 264 4.55 -20.38 -8.29
N PHE A 265 4.80 -19.94 -7.06
CA PHE A 265 4.14 -18.76 -6.51
C PHE A 265 4.54 -17.47 -7.22
N PHE A 266 5.83 -17.25 -7.49
CA PHE A 266 6.28 -16.07 -8.23
C PHE A 266 5.77 -16.06 -9.68
N GLU A 267 5.74 -17.20 -10.36
CA GLU A 267 5.19 -17.30 -11.72
C GLU A 267 3.70 -16.95 -11.75
N ARG A 268 2.91 -17.46 -10.80
CA ARG A 268 1.49 -17.10 -10.67
C ARG A 268 1.31 -15.61 -10.34
N ALA A 269 2.14 -15.04 -9.46
CA ALA A 269 2.11 -13.61 -9.17
C ALA A 269 2.48 -12.76 -10.39
N LEU A 270 3.45 -13.19 -11.21
CA LEU A 270 3.84 -12.51 -12.46
C LEU A 270 2.75 -12.55 -13.53
N GLN A 271 1.97 -13.63 -13.59
CA GLN A 271 0.80 -13.74 -14.48
C GLN A 271 -0.31 -12.75 -14.10
N LEU A 272 -0.44 -12.44 -12.80
CA LEU A 272 -1.45 -11.51 -12.30
C LEU A 272 -0.98 -10.05 -12.32
N ASP A 273 0.27 -9.78 -11.93
CA ASP A 273 0.86 -8.44 -11.95
C ASP A 273 2.38 -8.47 -12.05
N ALA A 274 2.90 -8.28 -13.26
CA ALA A 274 4.34 -8.21 -13.50
C ALA A 274 4.98 -6.83 -13.22
N THR A 275 4.20 -5.77 -12.94
CA THR A 275 4.77 -4.40 -12.98
C THR A 275 4.61 -3.62 -11.69
N THR A 276 3.63 -3.95 -10.86
CA THR A 276 3.29 -3.16 -9.68
C THR A 276 3.51 -3.87 -8.35
N THR A 277 3.88 -5.14 -8.34
CA THR A 277 4.13 -5.89 -7.11
C THR A 277 5.60 -5.80 -6.70
N PRO A 278 5.93 -5.17 -5.55
CA PRO A 278 7.32 -5.01 -5.11
C PRO A 278 7.97 -6.36 -4.82
N THR A 279 9.28 -6.46 -5.07
CA THR A 279 10.11 -7.64 -4.76
C THR A 279 9.74 -8.92 -5.52
N LEU A 280 8.73 -8.90 -6.38
CA LEU A 280 8.30 -10.06 -7.15
C LEU A 280 9.37 -10.45 -8.17
N HIS A 281 9.84 -9.48 -8.94
CA HIS A 281 10.91 -9.70 -9.91
C HIS A 281 12.23 -10.04 -9.21
N LEU A 282 12.49 -9.42 -8.05
CA LEU A 282 13.62 -9.80 -7.21
C LEU A 282 13.55 -11.27 -6.76
N GLY A 283 12.41 -11.70 -6.22
CA GLY A 283 12.18 -13.06 -5.74
C GLY A 283 12.37 -14.09 -6.86
N MET A 284 11.75 -13.85 -8.02
CA MET A 284 11.95 -14.71 -9.19
C MET A 284 13.40 -14.70 -9.67
N GLY A 285 14.07 -13.55 -9.68
CA GLY A 285 15.50 -13.44 -9.97
C GLY A 285 16.35 -14.31 -9.04
N MET A 286 16.08 -14.27 -7.74
CA MET A 286 16.78 -15.09 -6.74
C MET A 286 16.53 -16.59 -6.95
N VAL A 287 15.30 -17.00 -7.29
CA VAL A 287 14.97 -18.40 -7.62
C VAL A 287 15.75 -18.86 -8.87
N GLN A 288 15.79 -18.05 -9.93
CA GLN A 288 16.54 -18.36 -11.14
C GLN A 288 18.05 -18.45 -10.87
N LEU A 289 18.60 -17.59 -10.00
CA LEU A 289 20.00 -17.68 -9.57
C LEU A 289 20.29 -18.96 -8.82
N ALA A 290 19.44 -19.32 -7.85
CA ALA A 290 19.59 -20.56 -7.10
C ALA A 290 19.50 -21.79 -8.03
N GLY A 291 18.69 -21.71 -9.10
CA GLY A 291 18.60 -22.72 -10.15
C GLY A 291 19.69 -22.65 -11.23
N GLY A 292 20.72 -21.81 -11.09
CA GLY A 292 21.83 -21.67 -12.04
C GLY A 292 21.52 -20.95 -13.36
N LYS A 293 20.30 -20.41 -13.52
CA LYS A 293 19.83 -19.73 -14.74
C LYS A 293 20.16 -18.24 -14.68
N ILE A 294 21.46 -17.92 -14.76
CA ILE A 294 21.97 -16.56 -14.53
C ILE A 294 21.37 -15.53 -15.49
N ASP A 295 21.21 -15.85 -16.78
CA ASP A 295 20.69 -14.89 -17.76
C ASP A 295 19.22 -14.52 -17.49
N ASN A 296 18.40 -15.52 -17.14
CA ASN A 296 17.01 -15.28 -16.73
C ASN A 296 16.96 -14.44 -15.44
N ALA A 297 17.84 -14.73 -14.49
CA ALA A 297 17.92 -13.95 -13.28
C ALA A 297 18.26 -12.47 -13.56
N VAL A 298 19.23 -12.20 -14.43
CA VAL A 298 19.60 -10.84 -14.82
C VAL A 298 18.39 -10.10 -15.39
N LEU A 299 17.58 -10.75 -16.23
CA LEU A 299 16.38 -10.13 -16.81
C LEU A 299 15.30 -9.81 -15.77
N HIS A 300 15.06 -10.69 -14.80
CA HIS A 300 14.11 -10.41 -13.72
C HIS A 300 14.64 -9.30 -12.80
N LEU A 301 15.90 -9.39 -12.41
CA LEU A 301 16.55 -8.39 -11.56
C LEU A 301 16.61 -7.00 -12.21
N SER A 302 16.85 -6.92 -13.52
CA SER A 302 16.85 -5.65 -14.27
C SER A 302 15.45 -5.02 -14.28
N ARG A 303 14.39 -5.82 -14.40
CA ARG A 303 13.02 -5.34 -14.28
C ARG A 303 12.72 -4.82 -12.88
N GLU A 304 13.16 -5.51 -11.82
CA GLU A 304 12.96 -5.03 -10.44
C GLU A 304 13.57 -3.64 -10.24
N VAL A 305 14.83 -3.43 -10.63
CA VAL A 305 15.52 -2.14 -10.41
C VAL A 305 14.96 -1.01 -11.28
N VAL A 306 14.30 -1.34 -12.39
CA VAL A 306 13.61 -0.36 -13.25
C VAL A 306 12.24 0.01 -12.69
N LEU A 307 11.47 -0.98 -12.22
CA LEU A 307 10.12 -0.78 -11.66
C LEU A 307 10.13 -0.24 -10.22
N PHE A 308 11.18 -0.55 -9.46
CA PHE A 308 11.35 -0.19 -8.06
C PHE A 308 12.72 0.44 -7.79
N PRO A 309 12.95 1.70 -8.23
CA PRO A 309 14.19 2.45 -8.01
C PRO A 309 14.67 2.49 -6.55
N ALA A 310 13.76 2.40 -5.58
CA ALA A 310 14.10 2.30 -4.16
C ALA A 310 15.03 1.10 -3.84
N GLN A 311 15.01 0.04 -4.65
CA GLN A 311 15.85 -1.15 -4.51
C GLN A 311 17.33 -0.87 -4.78
N TRP A 312 17.68 0.25 -5.42
CA TRP A 312 19.09 0.62 -5.64
C TRP A 312 19.85 0.82 -4.32
N ALA A 313 19.13 1.23 -3.27
CA ALA A 313 19.68 1.40 -1.94
C ALA A 313 19.70 0.09 -1.11
N ASP A 314 19.22 -1.03 -1.67
CA ASP A 314 19.22 -2.31 -1.00
C ASP A 314 20.66 -2.86 -0.86
N GLU A 315 21.06 -3.18 0.36
CA GLU A 315 22.41 -3.65 0.68
C GLU A 315 22.75 -5.01 0.05
N ARG A 316 21.75 -5.80 -0.37
CA ARG A 316 21.99 -7.07 -1.04
C ARG A 316 22.78 -6.88 -2.34
N TRP A 317 22.68 -5.73 -3.00
CA TRP A 317 23.51 -5.38 -4.17
C TRP A 317 25.00 -5.17 -3.87
N GLN A 318 25.39 -5.23 -2.59
CA GLN A 318 26.76 -5.11 -2.11
C GLN A 318 27.34 -6.45 -1.65
N THR A 319 26.50 -7.48 -1.56
CA THR A 319 26.91 -8.83 -1.13
C THR A 319 26.75 -9.82 -2.27
N ALA A 320 27.55 -10.89 -2.25
CA ALA A 320 27.35 -11.98 -3.18
C ALA A 320 25.99 -12.67 -2.91
N PRO A 321 25.29 -13.16 -3.95
CA PRO A 321 25.69 -13.18 -5.35
C PRO A 321 25.35 -11.91 -6.15
N LEU A 322 24.49 -11.02 -5.64
CA LEU A 322 23.97 -9.89 -6.42
C LEU A 322 25.03 -8.85 -6.77
N ALA A 323 26.03 -8.63 -5.91
CA ALA A 323 27.14 -7.72 -6.17
C ALA A 323 27.89 -8.06 -7.48
N ALA A 324 28.07 -9.36 -7.76
CA ALA A 324 28.74 -9.82 -8.98
C ALA A 324 27.89 -9.59 -10.24
N LEU A 325 26.56 -9.57 -10.09
CA LEU A 325 25.62 -9.37 -11.19
C LEU A 325 25.30 -7.91 -11.43
N ARG A 326 25.58 -7.02 -10.47
CA ARG A 326 25.23 -5.60 -10.53
C ARG A 326 25.60 -4.93 -11.86
N PRO A 327 26.82 -5.08 -12.43
CA PRO A 327 27.15 -4.45 -13.70
C PRO A 327 26.30 -4.97 -14.87
N ARG A 328 26.03 -6.29 -14.91
CA ARG A 328 25.19 -6.91 -15.95
C ARG A 328 23.73 -6.48 -15.82
N VAL A 329 23.22 -6.43 -14.60
CA VAL A 329 21.86 -5.95 -14.29
C VAL A 329 21.71 -4.48 -14.67
N ALA A 330 22.71 -3.63 -14.36
CA ALA A 330 22.70 -2.22 -14.72
C ALA A 330 22.65 -2.04 -16.25
N ALA A 331 23.54 -2.73 -16.97
CA ALA A 331 23.57 -2.68 -18.43
C ALA A 331 22.23 -3.10 -19.05
N GLU A 332 21.63 -4.19 -18.58
CA GLU A 332 20.32 -4.64 -19.07
C GLU A 332 19.18 -3.67 -18.68
N ALA A 333 19.22 -3.13 -17.45
CA ALA A 333 18.26 -2.14 -16.97
C ALA A 333 18.29 -0.85 -17.81
N LEU A 334 19.46 -0.40 -18.24
CA LEU A 334 19.63 0.79 -19.09
C LEU A 334 18.97 0.61 -20.47
N ARG A 335 18.89 -0.62 -21.00
CA ARG A 335 18.24 -0.90 -22.30
C ARG A 335 16.73 -0.65 -22.28
N PHE A 336 16.08 -0.69 -21.11
CA PHE A 336 14.66 -0.36 -21.00
C PHE A 336 14.40 1.14 -21.22
N TYR A 337 15.32 2.01 -20.81
CA TYR A 337 15.14 3.46 -20.92
C TYR A 337 15.35 3.99 -22.34
N GLU A 338 16.18 3.33 -23.15
CA GLU A 338 16.50 3.77 -24.52
C GLU A 338 15.26 3.93 -25.42
N PRO A 339 14.39 2.93 -25.62
CA PRO A 339 13.18 3.10 -26.44
C PRO A 339 12.19 4.09 -25.80
N LEU A 340 12.13 4.14 -24.47
CA LEU A 340 11.22 5.05 -23.76
C LEU A 340 11.61 6.51 -23.93
N LEU A 341 12.90 6.83 -23.88
CA LEU A 341 13.39 8.19 -24.09
C LEU A 341 13.38 8.59 -25.57
N ARG A 342 13.34 7.64 -26.51
CA ARG A 342 13.01 7.96 -27.92
C ARG A 342 11.55 8.35 -28.08
N GLN A 343 10.64 7.66 -27.38
CA GLN A 343 9.21 7.93 -27.43
C GLN A 343 8.80 9.17 -26.62
N TYR A 344 9.46 9.41 -25.49
CA TYR A 344 9.18 10.48 -24.54
C TYR A 344 10.46 11.30 -24.26
N PRO A 345 11.01 11.99 -25.27
CA PRO A 345 12.33 12.61 -25.17
C PRO A 345 12.40 13.72 -24.13
N THR A 346 11.30 14.38 -23.78
CA THR A 346 11.27 15.48 -22.81
C THR A 346 10.85 15.04 -21.40
N ASP A 347 10.68 13.73 -21.16
CA ASP A 347 10.23 13.20 -19.87
C ASP A 347 11.35 13.29 -18.82
N ALA A 348 11.13 14.14 -17.81
CA ALA A 348 12.09 14.36 -16.73
C ALA A 348 12.22 13.16 -15.79
N ASP A 349 11.13 12.40 -15.57
CA ASP A 349 11.13 11.22 -14.72
C ASP A 349 12.02 10.14 -15.33
N LEU A 350 11.82 9.83 -16.60
CA LEU A 350 12.63 8.84 -17.31
C LEU A 350 14.11 9.22 -17.35
N ARG A 351 14.43 10.49 -17.62
CA ARG A 351 15.82 10.97 -17.66
C ARG A 351 16.48 10.90 -16.28
N TYR A 352 15.79 11.33 -15.23
CA TYR A 352 16.31 11.28 -13.88
C TYR A 352 16.52 9.85 -13.40
N GLN A 353 15.58 8.94 -13.67
CA GLN A 353 15.69 7.53 -13.29
C GLN A 353 16.86 6.86 -14.02
N ARG A 354 17.06 7.16 -15.31
CA ARG A 354 18.23 6.71 -16.05
C ARG A 354 19.53 7.29 -15.48
N ALA A 355 19.55 8.58 -15.12
CA ALA A 355 20.70 9.20 -14.46
C ALA A 355 21.03 8.53 -13.12
N MET A 356 20.02 8.24 -12.30
CA MET A 356 20.22 7.55 -11.03
C MET A 356 20.70 6.11 -11.23
N LEU A 357 20.23 5.43 -12.28
CA LEU A 357 20.75 4.11 -12.68
C LEU A 357 22.21 4.18 -13.15
N TYR A 358 22.61 5.22 -13.89
CA TYR A 358 24.01 5.47 -14.23
C TYR A 358 24.86 5.74 -12.99
N ILE A 359 24.36 6.53 -12.02
CA ILE A 359 25.02 6.70 -10.71
C ILE A 359 25.18 5.35 -10.02
N TRP A 360 24.15 4.49 -10.09
CA TRP A 360 24.17 3.16 -9.49
C TRP A 360 25.18 2.23 -10.17
N ALA A 361 25.33 2.35 -11.48
CA ALA A 361 26.31 1.62 -12.29
C ALA A 361 27.75 2.14 -12.12
N GLY A 362 27.94 3.35 -11.60
CA GLY A 362 29.24 4.04 -11.53
C GLY A 362 29.59 4.86 -12.78
N GLU A 363 28.63 5.09 -13.68
CA GLU A 363 28.79 5.81 -14.94
C GLU A 363 28.45 7.31 -14.78
N TYR A 364 29.28 8.02 -14.02
CA TYR A 364 28.97 9.38 -13.58
C TYR A 364 28.89 10.43 -14.71
N ASP A 365 29.57 10.22 -15.84
CA ASP A 365 29.51 11.15 -16.97
C ASP A 365 28.18 11.06 -17.73
N HIS A 366 27.67 9.85 -17.98
CA HIS A 366 26.34 9.65 -18.55
C HIS A 366 25.25 10.19 -17.61
N ALA A 367 25.38 9.95 -16.29
CA ALA A 367 24.49 10.52 -15.30
C ALA A 367 24.45 12.06 -15.36
N ARG A 368 25.61 12.70 -15.44
CA ARG A 368 25.72 14.16 -15.54
C ARG A 368 25.02 14.69 -16.79
N GLN A 369 25.23 14.02 -17.93
CA GLN A 369 24.61 14.40 -19.21
C GLN A 369 23.08 14.33 -19.12
N ASP A 370 22.53 13.27 -18.55
CA ASP A 370 21.08 13.12 -18.37
C ASP A 370 20.51 14.20 -17.46
N LEU A 371 21.15 14.45 -16.32
CA LEU A 371 20.69 15.47 -15.36
C LEU A 371 20.70 16.89 -15.95
N GLN A 372 21.75 17.24 -16.71
CA GLN A 372 21.85 18.53 -17.40
C GLN A 372 20.77 18.71 -18.47
N ALA A 373 20.31 17.60 -19.05
CA ALA A 373 19.33 17.61 -20.11
C ALA A 373 17.87 17.56 -19.59
N ILE A 374 17.65 17.60 -18.26
CA ILE A 374 16.31 17.75 -17.67
C ILE A 374 15.89 19.23 -17.75
N PRO A 375 14.73 19.56 -18.35
CA PRO A 375 14.26 20.95 -18.43
C PRO A 375 14.00 21.56 -17.05
N ALA A 376 14.31 22.86 -16.89
CA ALA A 376 14.07 23.59 -15.63
C ALA A 376 12.58 23.69 -15.24
N GLN A 377 11.67 23.59 -16.21
CA GLN A 377 10.22 23.52 -16.02
C GLN A 377 9.71 22.22 -16.67
N ALA A 378 9.98 21.09 -16.02
CA ALA A 378 9.41 19.81 -16.45
C ALA A 378 7.90 19.79 -16.14
N SER A 379 7.09 19.45 -17.14
CA SER A 379 5.66 19.19 -16.90
C SER A 379 5.52 17.90 -16.08
N PRO A 380 4.73 17.88 -15.00
CA PRO A 380 4.59 16.70 -14.14
C PRO A 380 3.86 15.53 -14.82
N TRP A 381 3.38 15.69 -16.07
CA TRP A 381 2.62 14.64 -16.77
C TRP A 381 3.04 14.45 -18.24
N PRO A 382 4.26 13.96 -18.55
CA PRO A 382 4.58 13.47 -19.88
C PRO A 382 3.96 12.06 -20.07
N GLY A 383 3.82 11.62 -21.31
CA GLY A 383 3.05 10.42 -21.69
C GLY A 383 3.65 9.06 -21.28
N ALA A 384 4.72 9.01 -20.49
CA ALA A 384 5.45 7.77 -20.18
C ALA A 384 4.62 6.75 -19.36
N PRO A 385 4.94 5.44 -19.45
CA PRO A 385 4.26 4.39 -18.70
C PRO A 385 4.32 4.63 -17.18
N PHE A 386 3.19 4.47 -16.50
CA PHE A 386 3.08 4.76 -15.07
C PHE A 386 3.96 3.90 -14.18
N ALA A 387 4.20 2.63 -14.55
CA ALA A 387 5.03 1.73 -13.75
C ALA A 387 6.46 2.26 -13.52
N LEU A 388 6.89 3.23 -14.33
CA LEU A 388 8.22 3.85 -14.30
C LEU A 388 8.21 5.27 -13.72
N ARG A 389 7.01 5.81 -13.42
CA ARG A 389 6.87 7.16 -12.88
C ARG A 389 7.25 7.20 -11.42
N LEU A 390 7.90 8.30 -11.02
CA LEU A 390 8.16 8.50 -9.60
C LEU A 390 6.86 8.88 -8.88
N PRO A 391 6.60 8.29 -7.71
CA PRO A 391 5.41 8.58 -6.91
C PRO A 391 5.30 10.04 -6.45
N SER A 392 6.45 10.70 -6.27
CA SER A 392 6.56 12.14 -6.11
C SER A 392 7.13 12.75 -7.39
N ALA A 393 6.50 13.81 -7.90
CA ALA A 393 7.05 14.55 -9.03
C ALA A 393 8.48 14.99 -8.74
N ILE A 394 9.36 14.87 -9.73
CA ILE A 394 10.73 15.35 -9.59
C ILE A 394 10.71 16.87 -9.38
N ASP A 395 11.34 17.30 -8.29
CA ASP A 395 11.54 18.71 -7.99
C ASP A 395 13.00 19.12 -8.25
N ALA A 396 13.24 20.42 -8.36
CA ALA A 396 14.57 20.97 -8.66
C ALA A 396 15.65 20.56 -7.64
N SER A 397 15.26 20.26 -6.40
CA SER A 397 16.21 19.86 -5.35
C SER A 397 16.61 18.39 -5.43
N LEU A 398 15.77 17.50 -5.99
CA LEU A 398 16.16 16.13 -6.32
C LEU A 398 17.24 16.09 -7.38
N ILE A 399 17.08 16.89 -8.44
CA ILE A 399 18.06 17.04 -9.53
C ILE A 399 19.35 17.65 -8.97
N THR A 400 19.23 18.71 -8.18
CA THR A 400 20.39 19.38 -7.55
C THR A 400 21.14 18.43 -6.62
N GLY A 401 20.45 17.62 -5.82
CA GLY A 401 21.06 16.61 -4.97
C GLY A 401 21.77 15.49 -5.76
N ALA A 402 21.20 15.04 -6.88
CA ALA A 402 21.87 14.08 -7.77
C ALA A 402 23.15 14.66 -8.38
N HIS A 403 23.16 15.95 -8.74
CA HIS A 403 24.38 16.63 -9.17
C HIS A 403 25.46 16.69 -8.08
N VAL A 404 25.09 16.91 -6.81
CA VAL A 404 26.07 16.83 -5.69
C VAL A 404 26.70 15.44 -5.63
N LEU A 405 25.91 14.37 -5.74
CA LEU A 405 26.41 13.00 -5.73
C LEU A 405 27.41 12.76 -6.88
N VAL A 406 27.04 13.12 -8.10
CA VAL A 406 27.88 12.93 -9.29
C VAL A 406 29.20 13.69 -9.16
N SER A 407 29.15 14.97 -8.80
CA SER A 407 30.36 15.79 -8.64
C SER A 407 31.24 15.28 -7.50
N TRP A 408 30.66 14.80 -6.40
CA TRP A 408 31.41 14.20 -5.30
C TRP A 408 32.12 12.90 -5.70
N GLN A 409 31.42 11.98 -6.37
CA GLN A 409 31.99 10.69 -6.79
C GLN A 409 33.09 10.85 -7.84
N GLN A 410 33.03 11.89 -8.68
CA GLN A 410 34.07 12.24 -9.64
C GLN A 410 35.27 12.98 -9.02
N GLY A 411 35.30 13.18 -7.70
CA GLY A 411 36.39 13.89 -7.02
C GLY A 411 36.34 15.42 -7.15
N ARG A 412 35.29 15.99 -7.76
CA ARG A 412 35.09 17.44 -7.95
C ARG A 412 34.50 18.07 -6.67
N ARG A 413 35.26 18.04 -5.57
CA ARG A 413 34.79 18.43 -4.22
C ARG A 413 34.31 19.88 -4.13
N SER A 414 35.09 20.82 -4.66
CA SER A 414 34.73 22.24 -4.63
C SER A 414 33.40 22.52 -5.34
N GLU A 415 33.18 21.88 -6.48
CA GLU A 415 31.92 21.96 -7.22
C GLU A 415 30.76 21.31 -6.45
N ALA A 416 30.98 20.13 -5.86
CA ALA A 416 29.97 19.46 -5.05
C ALA A 416 29.54 20.32 -3.85
N GLU A 417 30.47 20.99 -3.17
CA GLU A 417 30.20 21.90 -2.05
C GLU A 417 29.40 23.14 -2.49
N GLN A 418 29.73 23.73 -3.65
CA GLN A 418 28.96 24.84 -4.22
C GLN A 418 27.51 24.43 -4.54
N ILE A 419 27.34 23.27 -5.16
CA ILE A 419 26.01 22.73 -5.48
C ILE A 419 25.25 22.38 -4.20
N LEU A 420 25.92 21.84 -3.18
CA LEU A 420 25.32 21.54 -1.87
C LEU A 420 24.84 22.81 -1.16
N ALA A 421 25.55 23.93 -1.28
CA ALA A 421 25.09 25.22 -0.77
C ALA A 421 23.79 25.69 -1.46
N LYS A 422 23.67 25.47 -2.78
CA LYS A 422 22.42 25.72 -3.53
C LYS A 422 21.30 24.79 -3.07
N LEU A 423 21.59 23.50 -2.86
CA LEU A 423 20.62 22.53 -2.36
C LEU A 423 20.09 22.93 -0.98
N LYS A 424 20.95 23.47 -0.10
CA LYS A 424 20.56 23.95 1.23
C LYS A 424 19.51 25.05 1.18
N GLN A 425 19.51 25.89 0.15
CA GLN A 425 18.49 26.92 -0.07
C GLN A 425 17.16 26.32 -0.56
N GLN A 426 17.21 25.26 -1.38
CA GLN A 426 16.01 24.62 -1.93
C GLN A 426 15.35 23.64 -0.94
N SER A 427 16.15 22.86 -0.21
CA SER A 427 15.71 21.86 0.75
C SER A 427 16.76 21.64 1.86
N PRO A 428 16.65 22.34 2.99
CA PRO A 428 17.60 22.24 4.10
C PRO A 428 17.74 20.82 4.66
N THR A 429 16.64 20.06 4.72
CA THR A 429 16.60 18.68 5.23
C THR A 429 17.38 17.73 4.33
N ARG A 430 17.17 17.79 3.00
CA ARG A 430 17.92 16.99 2.02
C ARG A 430 19.41 17.33 2.05
N ALA A 431 19.76 18.62 2.05
CA ALA A 431 21.14 19.07 2.12
C ALA A 431 21.85 18.57 3.39
N ALA A 432 21.20 18.65 4.55
CA ALA A 432 21.76 18.18 5.81
C ALA A 432 21.97 16.64 5.82
N CYS A 433 21.00 15.88 5.29
CA CYS A 433 21.15 14.43 5.11
C CYS A 433 22.37 14.14 4.22
N LEU A 434 22.44 14.76 3.04
CA LEU A 434 23.47 14.50 2.05
C LEU A 434 24.86 14.87 2.57
N ALA A 435 25.02 16.06 3.17
CA ALA A 435 26.27 16.50 3.79
C ALA A 435 26.78 15.47 4.81
N ARG A 436 25.90 15.02 5.72
CA ARG A 436 26.23 14.01 6.73
C ARG A 436 26.70 12.70 6.09
N GLN A 437 26.05 12.24 5.02
CA GLN A 437 26.41 10.97 4.37
C GLN A 437 27.69 11.05 3.54
N LEU A 438 28.02 12.22 3.00
CA LEU A 438 29.23 12.44 2.23
C LEU A 438 30.47 12.61 3.12
N GLU A 439 30.31 13.27 4.28
CA GLU A 439 31.40 13.53 5.23
C GLU A 439 31.72 12.33 6.14
N VAL A 440 30.73 11.60 6.66
CA VAL A 440 30.93 10.64 7.74
C VAL A 440 31.20 9.21 7.23
N SER A 441 32.23 8.54 7.77
CA SER A 441 32.39 7.07 7.69
C SER A 441 31.70 6.41 8.89
N SER A 442 30.37 6.31 8.92
CA SER A 442 29.72 5.56 10.01
C SER A 442 28.31 5.08 9.69
N ARG A 443 27.99 3.93 10.32
CA ARG A 443 26.70 3.24 10.35
C ARG A 443 25.57 4.19 10.73
N ILE A 444 24.47 4.14 9.99
CA ILE A 444 23.26 4.89 10.29
C ILE A 444 22.30 3.98 11.04
N TYR A 445 21.86 4.45 12.21
CA TYR A 445 20.70 3.90 12.90
C TYR A 445 19.44 4.67 12.47
N LEU A 446 18.46 3.96 11.90
CA LEU A 446 17.09 4.46 11.86
C LEU A 446 16.39 4.02 13.14
N ARG A 447 15.91 5.00 13.92
CA ARG A 447 15.07 4.77 15.09
C ARG A 447 13.62 4.74 14.60
N GLU A 448 13.06 3.54 14.40
CA GLU A 448 11.62 3.40 14.18
C GLU A 448 10.90 3.71 15.51
N GLN A 449 10.25 4.88 15.59
CA GLN A 449 9.31 5.16 16.66
C GLN A 449 8.02 4.38 16.39
N PHE A 450 7.73 3.42 17.26
CA PHE A 450 6.38 2.91 17.48
C PHE A 450 5.59 3.98 18.22
N THR A 451 4.51 4.48 17.64
CA THR A 451 3.48 5.20 18.40
C THR A 451 2.42 4.19 18.83
N PRO A 452 2.28 3.89 20.13
CA PRO A 452 1.20 3.06 20.65
C PRO A 452 -0.09 3.88 20.79
N GLY A 453 -1.22 3.25 20.47
CA GLY A 453 -2.56 3.65 20.92
C GLY A 453 -3.00 5.05 20.52
N GLN A 454 -3.63 5.18 19.35
CA GLN A 454 -4.77 6.08 19.13
C GLN A 454 -5.39 5.79 17.75
N ASP A 455 -6.73 5.67 17.76
CA ASP A 455 -7.66 5.59 16.62
C ASP A 455 -7.85 4.25 15.90
N TYR A 456 -8.51 3.34 16.63
CA TYR A 456 -8.86 1.96 16.27
C TYR A 456 -10.01 1.78 15.25
N PHE A 457 -10.57 2.85 14.67
CA PHE A 457 -11.72 2.74 13.74
C PHE A 457 -11.58 3.49 12.41
N LEU A 458 -10.43 4.11 12.12
CA LEU A 458 -10.27 4.94 10.90
C LEU A 458 -8.86 4.91 10.25
N LEU A 459 -7.96 4.01 10.67
CA LEU A 459 -6.57 4.02 10.21
C LEU A 459 -6.02 2.61 9.96
N ARG A 460 -6.38 2.04 8.81
CA ARG A 460 -5.43 1.81 7.70
C ARG A 460 -6.16 1.12 6.56
N ARG A 461 -6.34 1.72 5.37
CA ARG A 461 -5.25 2.19 4.49
C ARG A 461 -4.13 1.17 4.52
N ILE A 462 -4.27 0.07 3.78
CA ILE A 462 -3.20 -0.92 3.46
C ILE A 462 -1.87 -0.23 3.07
N GLY A 463 -1.15 0.22 4.08
CA GLY A 463 0.23 -0.13 4.30
C GLY A 463 0.20 -1.14 5.43
N GLY A 464 0.14 -2.43 5.08
CA GLY A 464 0.67 -3.44 6.00
C GLY A 464 2.14 -3.09 6.23
N GLY A 465 2.61 -3.26 7.47
CA GLY A 465 4.02 -3.02 7.79
C GLY A 465 4.90 -3.79 6.81
N THR A 466 5.69 -3.05 6.05
CA THR A 466 6.81 -3.56 5.29
C THR A 466 7.77 -4.29 6.19
N LEU A 467 8.32 -5.32 5.57
CA LEU A 467 9.46 -6.06 6.03
C LEU A 467 10.68 -5.13 6.18
N GLY A 468 10.77 -4.38 7.28
CA GLY A 468 12.00 -3.70 7.69
C GLY A 468 13.11 -4.72 7.90
N TYR A 469 14.18 -4.61 7.12
CA TYR A 469 15.41 -5.38 7.26
C TYR A 469 16.31 -4.70 8.30
N PRO A 470 16.82 -5.40 9.33
CA PRO A 470 17.92 -4.88 10.13
C PRO A 470 19.25 -5.06 9.39
N GLU A 471 20.03 -3.99 9.33
CA GLU A 471 21.36 -3.88 8.67
C GLU A 471 22.49 -4.55 9.47
N PRO A 472 23.63 -4.87 8.81
CA PRO A 472 24.76 -3.92 8.93
C PRO A 472 25.66 -3.71 7.68
N VAL A 473 26.19 -2.47 7.63
CA VAL A 473 27.31 -1.87 6.84
C VAL A 473 26.90 -1.10 5.56
N ARG A 474 26.55 0.18 5.74
CA ARG A 474 26.32 1.14 4.66
C ARG A 474 27.62 1.67 4.05
N LEU A 475 27.77 1.59 2.72
CA LEU A 475 28.77 2.35 1.96
C LEU A 475 28.28 3.80 1.70
N LYS A 476 29.19 4.78 1.77
CA LYS A 476 28.89 6.23 1.69
C LYS A 476 28.04 6.66 0.48
N THR A 477 28.23 6.02 -0.67
CA THR A 477 27.53 6.35 -1.92
C THR A 477 26.04 6.01 -1.88
N TRP A 478 25.61 5.01 -1.10
CA TRP A 478 24.23 4.52 -1.11
C TRP A 478 23.36 5.14 -0.03
N ALA A 479 23.95 5.40 1.14
CA ALA A 479 23.30 6.22 2.16
C ALA A 479 22.95 7.62 1.63
N SER A 480 23.78 8.15 0.72
CA SER A 480 23.57 9.45 0.10
C SER A 480 22.54 9.40 -1.05
N VAL A 481 22.39 8.28 -1.77
CA VAL A 481 21.24 8.02 -2.67
C VAL A 481 19.91 7.95 -1.90
N GLN A 482 19.90 7.37 -0.69
CA GLN A 482 18.71 7.36 0.16
C GLN A 482 18.24 8.78 0.52
N CYS A 483 19.15 9.74 0.72
CA CYS A 483 18.79 11.14 0.97
C CYS A 483 18.02 11.81 -0.19
N LEU A 484 18.16 11.29 -1.42
CA LEU A 484 17.44 11.78 -2.59
C LEU A 484 16.05 11.15 -2.68
N HIS A 485 15.93 9.84 -2.46
CA HIS A 485 14.64 9.14 -2.59
C HIS A 485 13.74 9.28 -1.35
N TYR A 486 14.30 9.51 -0.17
CA TYR A 486 13.58 9.57 1.10
C TYR A 486 13.77 10.94 1.76
N THR A 487 12.84 11.86 1.53
CA THR A 487 12.78 13.05 2.38
C THR A 487 12.31 12.64 3.78
N LEU A 488 13.17 12.83 4.78
CA LEU A 488 12.73 12.96 6.17
C LEU A 488 12.07 14.34 6.31
N ASP A 489 10.76 14.41 6.13
CA ASP A 489 9.97 15.56 6.56
C ASP A 489 9.81 15.48 8.09
N PRO A 490 10.23 16.50 8.86
CA PRO A 490 10.02 16.54 10.31
C PRO A 490 8.52 16.57 10.70
N SER A 491 7.61 16.86 9.78
CA SER A 491 6.15 16.82 10.00
C SER A 491 5.52 15.44 9.83
N GLY A 492 6.32 14.41 9.50
CA GLY A 492 5.86 13.03 9.37
C GLY A 492 4.89 12.79 8.21
N ARG A 493 4.73 13.75 7.28
CA ARG A 493 3.74 13.73 6.21
C ARG A 493 4.32 13.54 4.81
N ASN A 494 5.52 12.99 4.71
CA ASN A 494 5.98 12.49 3.41
C ASN A 494 5.33 11.15 3.09
N PHE A 495 4.88 11.05 1.85
CA PHE A 495 4.39 9.85 1.20
C PHE A 495 5.38 8.68 1.40
N ARG A 496 5.18 7.95 2.48
CA ARG A 496 5.52 6.54 2.59
C ARG A 496 4.72 5.83 1.49
N LEU A 497 5.37 5.46 0.39
CA LEU A 497 4.92 4.28 -0.34
C LEU A 497 5.19 3.11 0.58
N PRO A 498 4.25 2.16 0.65
CA PRO A 498 3.91 1.44 1.87
C PRO A 498 5.16 1.04 2.63
N LEU A 499 5.25 1.54 3.86
CA LEU A 499 6.11 1.06 4.94
C LEU A 499 5.33 0.12 5.83
#